data_AF-A0ABD2PDD9-F1
#
_entry.id   AF-A0ABD2PDD9-F1
#
_cell.length_a   1.000
_cell.length_b   1.000
_cell.length_c   1.000
_cell.angle_alpha   90.00
_cell.angle_beta   90.00
_cell.angle_gamma   90.00
#
_symmetry.space_group_name_H-M   'P 1'
#
loop_
_entity.id
_entity.type
_entity.pdbx_description
1 polymer ?
#
loop_
_entity_poly.entity_id
_entity_poly.type
_entity_poly.pdbx_seq_one_letter_code
_entity_poly.pdbx_strand_id
1 'polypeptide(L)'
;VSWIRKRDLHILTAGILTYTSDQRFQVIRPDKSDNWTLQIKFPQLRDSGIYECQVNTEPKMSLPFRLNVIGKIIACLQTFYLV
;
A
#
# COMPACT_ATOMS: atom_id res chain seq x y z
N VAL A 1 7.28 0.04 8.84
CA VAL A 1 6.18 -0.53 8.04
C VAL A 1 6.60 -0.60 6.58
N SER A 2 6.44 -1.72 5.91
CA SER A 2 6.74 -1.89 4.48
C SER A 2 5.51 -2.29 3.69
N TRP A 3 5.46 -1.86 2.43
CA TRP A 3 4.40 -2.22 1.50
C TRP A 3 4.94 -3.10 0.39
N ILE A 4 4.31 -4.25 0.17
CA ILE A 4 4.74 -5.24 -0.81
C ILE A 4 3.58 -5.60 -1.73
N ARG A 5 3.82 -5.67 -3.03
CA ARG A 5 2.85 -6.19 -3.99
C ARG A 5 2.93 -7.72 -4.02
N LYS A 6 1.85 -8.41 -3.68
CA LYS A 6 1.90 -9.88 -3.48
C LYS A 6 2.06 -10.69 -4.74
N ARG A 7 1.61 -10.19 -5.89
CA ARG A 7 1.63 -10.93 -7.16
C ARG A 7 3.05 -11.31 -7.63
N ASP A 8 4.04 -10.50 -7.29
CA ASP A 8 5.44 -10.62 -7.73
C ASP A 8 6.45 -10.30 -6.62
N LEU A 9 5.96 -10.19 -5.38
CA LEU A 9 6.75 -9.89 -4.19
C LEU A 9 7.59 -8.61 -4.29
N HIS A 10 7.16 -7.68 -5.15
CA HIS A 10 7.89 -6.43 -5.34
C HIS A 10 7.70 -5.50 -4.14
N ILE A 11 8.81 -5.10 -3.53
CA ILE A 11 8.83 -4.12 -2.43
C ILE A 11 8.53 -2.75 -3.03
N LEU A 12 7.42 -2.15 -2.62
CA LEU A 12 7.04 -0.82 -3.07
C LEU A 12 7.71 0.23 -2.20
N THR A 13 7.63 0.06 -0.88
CA THR A 13 8.13 1.03 0.09
C THR A 13 8.59 0.33 1.37
N ALA A 14 9.57 0.90 2.06
CA ALA A 14 9.94 0.52 3.43
C ALA A 14 10.11 1.77 4.28
N GLY A 15 9.19 1.95 5.23
CA GLY A 15 9.04 3.19 5.97
C GLY A 15 8.70 4.33 5.01
N ILE A 16 9.43 5.44 5.13
CA ILE A 16 9.29 6.62 4.26
C ILE A 16 10.01 6.46 2.92
N LEU A 17 10.81 5.41 2.75
CA LEU A 17 11.60 5.19 1.53
C LEU A 17 10.77 4.43 0.50
N THR A 18 10.72 4.97 -0.72
CA THR A 18 10.10 4.33 -1.88
C THR A 18 11.14 3.54 -2.66
N TYR A 19 10.92 2.24 -2.84
CA TYR A 19 11.81 1.31 -3.56
C TYR A 19 11.42 1.12 -5.02
N THR A 20 10.12 1.24 -5.33
CA THR A 20 9.66 1.19 -6.72
C THR A 20 10.09 2.43 -7.50
N SER A 21 10.39 2.27 -8.78
CA SER A 21 10.64 3.38 -9.70
C SER A 21 9.36 4.06 -10.22
N ASP A 22 8.19 3.43 -9.99
CA ASP A 22 6.89 3.99 -10.37
C ASP A 22 6.48 5.11 -9.40
N GLN A 23 6.63 6.36 -9.85
CA GLN A 23 6.35 7.59 -9.08
C GLN A 23 4.90 7.74 -8.62
N ARG A 24 3.99 6.91 -9.14
CA ARG A 24 2.58 6.89 -8.71
C ARG A 24 2.42 6.35 -7.30
N PHE A 25 3.33 5.49 -6.84
CA PHE A 25 3.30 4.91 -5.50
C PHE A 25 3.99 5.85 -4.51
N GLN A 26 3.25 6.27 -3.50
CA GLN A 26 3.75 7.17 -2.45
C GLN A 26 3.27 6.67 -1.09
N VAL A 27 4.07 6.90 -0.06
CA VAL A 27 3.64 6.71 1.34
C VAL A 27 3.13 8.03 1.87
N ILE A 28 1.93 8.02 2.43
CA ILE A 28 1.40 9.11 3.23
C ILE A 28 1.45 8.67 4.69
N ARG A 29 2.11 9.46 5.51
CA ARG A 29 2.13 9.32 6.96
C ARG A 29 1.92 10.70 7.58
N PRO A 30 0.79 10.94 8.27
CA PRO A 30 0.61 12.15 9.05
C PRO A 30 1.68 12.28 10.14
N ASP A 31 2.08 13.51 10.48
CA ASP A 31 3.11 13.77 11.49
C ASP A 31 2.77 13.08 12.81
N LYS A 32 3.76 12.34 13.34
CA LYS A 32 3.66 11.54 14.59
C LYS A 32 2.54 10.47 14.61
N SER A 33 1.96 10.10 13.46
CA SER A 33 0.97 9.01 13.39
C SER A 33 1.61 7.64 13.18
N ASP A 34 0.97 6.61 13.72
CA ASP A 34 1.27 5.21 13.42
C ASP A 34 0.52 4.68 12.20
N ASN A 35 -0.27 5.54 11.54
CA ASN A 35 -0.97 5.21 10.31
C ASN A 35 -0.05 5.37 9.10
N TRP A 36 0.17 4.27 8.40
CA TRP A 36 0.95 4.21 7.17
C TRP A 36 0.02 3.91 6.01
N THR A 37 -0.12 4.85 5.08
CA THR A 37 -1.01 4.72 3.93
C THR A 37 -0.21 4.63 2.64
N LEU A 38 -0.44 3.58 1.85
CA LEU A 38 0.04 3.52 0.47
C LEU A 38 -0.94 4.24 -0.45
N GLN A 39 -0.50 5.33 -1.06
CA GLN A 39 -1.23 6.05 -2.10
C GLN A 39 -0.74 5.60 -3.48
N ILE A 40 -1.68 5.34 -4.39
CA ILE A 40 -1.41 5.07 -5.80
C ILE A 40 -2.11 6.13 -6.65
N LYS A 41 -1.34 7.01 -7.28
CA LYS A 41 -1.86 8.06 -8.16
C LYS A 41 -2.23 7.48 -9.52
N PHE A 42 -3.35 7.92 -10.10
CA PHE A 42 -3.82 7.47 -11.42
C PHE A 42 -3.83 5.93 -11.57
N PRO A 43 -4.56 5.22 -10.69
CA PRO A 43 -4.58 3.76 -10.69
C PRO A 43 -5.11 3.23 -12.03
N GLN A 44 -4.50 2.15 -12.50
CA GLN A 44 -4.86 1.45 -13.73
C GLN A 44 -5.48 0.10 -13.37
N LEU A 45 -6.26 -0.49 -14.27
CA LEU A 45 -6.86 -1.82 -14.07
C LEU A 45 -5.80 -2.88 -13.68
N ARG A 46 -4.59 -2.78 -14.24
CA ARG A 46 -3.43 -3.64 -13.94
C ARG A 46 -2.87 -3.52 -12.52
N ASP A 47 -3.22 -2.47 -11.78
CA ASP A 47 -2.81 -2.29 -10.39
C ASP A 47 -3.73 -3.06 -9.44
N SER A 48 -4.88 -3.57 -9.91
CA SER A 48 -5.73 -4.43 -9.10
C SER A 48 -4.98 -5.67 -8.63
N GLY A 49 -5.14 -6.03 -7.35
CA GLY A 49 -4.39 -7.12 -6.76
C GLY A 49 -4.30 -7.01 -5.24
N ILE A 50 -3.47 -7.87 -4.65
CA ILE A 50 -3.22 -7.87 -3.21
C ILE A 50 -1.90 -7.14 -2.92
N TYR A 51 -1.96 -6.23 -1.97
CA TYR A 51 -0.85 -5.46 -1.41
C TYR A 51 -0.75 -5.82 0.07
N GLU A 52 0.43 -6.08 0.57
CA GLU A 52 0.63 -6.47 1.97
C GLU A 52 1.37 -5.35 2.70
N CYS A 53 0.80 -4.94 3.83
CA CYS A 53 1.46 -4.08 4.81
C CYS A 53 2.18 -4.99 5.81
N GLN A 54 3.47 -4.76 6.03
CA GLN A 54 4.28 -5.56 6.93
C GLN A 54 4.93 -4.69 8.01
N VAL A 55 5.04 -5.25 9.22
CA VAL A 55 5.77 -4.66 10.34
C VAL A 55 6.85 -5.66 10.77
N ASN A 56 8.09 -5.18 10.86
CA ASN A 56 9.25 -5.98 11.27
C ASN A 56 9.27 -6.18 12.79
N THR A 57 8.25 -6.82 13.32
CA THR A 57 8.18 -7.34 14.70
C THR A 57 8.60 -8.81 14.72
N GLU A 58 8.88 -9.36 15.90
CA GLU A 58 9.09 -10.79 16.12
C GLU A 58 7.92 -11.33 16.96
N PRO A 59 7.03 -12.19 16.43
CA PRO A 59 6.94 -12.67 15.05
C PRO A 59 6.49 -11.57 14.06
N LYS A 60 6.82 -11.75 12.78
CA LYS A 60 6.44 -10.79 11.73
C LYS A 60 4.93 -10.61 11.67
N MET A 61 4.47 -9.37 11.73
CA MET A 61 3.06 -9.05 11.54
C MET A 61 2.83 -8.57 10.12
N SER A 62 1.82 -9.11 9.44
CA SER A 62 1.42 -8.64 8.12
C SER A 62 -0.08 -8.66 7.90
N LEU A 63 -0.54 -7.68 7.12
CA LEU A 63 -1.95 -7.49 6.78
C LEU A 63 -2.10 -7.36 5.26
N PRO A 64 -2.84 -8.29 4.61
CA PRO A 64 -3.13 -8.21 3.18
C PRO A 64 -4.31 -7.29 2.90
N PHE A 65 -4.17 -6.43 1.90
CA PHE A 65 -5.17 -5.50 1.38
C PHE A 65 -5.43 -5.79 -0.09
N ARG A 66 -6.71 -5.89 -0.48
CA ARG A 66 -7.09 -6.07 -1.88
C ARG A 66 -7.49 -4.73 -2.49
N LEU A 67 -6.76 -4.31 -3.52
CA LEU A 67 -7.13 -3.20 -4.38
C LEU A 67 -7.94 -3.73 -5.57
N ASN A 68 -9.11 -3.14 -5.82
CA ASN A 68 -9.91 -3.42 -7.01
C ASN A 68 -10.19 -2.11 -7.76
N VAL A 69 -9.57 -1.95 -8.92
CA VAL A 69 -9.77 -0.77 -9.77
C VAL A 69 -10.90 -1.08 -10.75
N ILE A 70 -11.99 -0.32 -10.72
CA ILE A 70 -13.15 -0.50 -11.61
C ILE A 70 -13.28 0.75 -12.51
N GLY A 71 -12.72 0.70 -13.72
CA GLY A 71 -12.79 1.82 -14.69
C GLY A 71 -12.00 3.07 -14.29
N LYS A 72 -12.32 4.24 -14.88
CA LYS A 72 -11.71 5.56 -14.55
C LYS A 72 -12.14 6.12 -13.18
N ILE A 73 -13.05 5.43 -12.48
CA ILE A 73 -13.56 5.84 -11.17
C ILE A 73 -12.86 4.99 -10.11
N ILE A 74 -12.18 5.67 -9.19
CA ILE A 74 -11.43 5.07 -8.09
C ILE A 74 -12.41 4.36 -7.16
N ALA A 75 -12.49 3.03 -7.24
CA ALA A 75 -13.13 2.23 -6.22
C ALA A 75 -12.13 2.00 -5.07
N CYS A 76 -12.32 2.80 -4.02
CA CYS A 76 -11.97 2.56 -2.62
C CYS A 76 -10.66 1.79 -2.32
N LEU A 77 -9.61 2.52 -1.92
CA LEU A 77 -8.72 2.02 -0.86
C LEU A 77 -9.33 2.51 0.45
N GLN A 78 -10.01 1.60 1.15
CA GLN A 78 -10.69 1.80 2.43
C GLN A 78 -10.01 2.90 3.25
N THR A 79 -10.78 3.95 3.50
CA THR A 79 -10.52 4.88 4.59
C THR A 79 -10.15 4.07 5.83
N PHE A 80 -8.97 4.38 6.36
CA PHE A 80 -8.47 3.95 7.65
C PHE A 80 -9.48 4.35 8.72
N TYR A 81 -10.43 3.48 9.01
CA TYR A 81 -11.07 3.43 10.31
C TYR A 81 -10.76 2.05 10.86
N LEU A 82 -10.05 2.04 11.99
CA LEU A 82 -10.18 0.97 12.97
C LEU A 82 -11.69 0.71 13.12
N VAL A 83 -12.15 -0.43 12.64
CA VAL A 83 -13.20 -1.20 13.29
C VAL A 83 -12.52 -2.43 13.85
#